data_AF-A0A7K0YCK2-F1
#
_entry.id   AF-A0A7K0YCK2-F1
#
_cell.length_a   1.000
_cell.length_b   1.000
_cell.length_c   1.000
_cell.angle_alpha   90.00
_cell.angle_beta   90.00
_cell.angle_gamma   90.00
#
_symmetry.space_group_name_H-M   'P 1'
#
loop_
_entity.id
_entity.type
_entity.pdbx_description
1 polymer ?
#
loop_
_entity_poly.entity_id
_entity_poly.type
_entity_poly.pdbx_seq_one_letter_code
_entity_poly.pdbx_strand_id
1 'polypeptide(L)'
;AAGPTSLTLDVPGLEALAKPIRNRVILRTLEVFGGTFSRVHVLAVADLVENWHGQKELTLPGVRVVRTGSQITLKTTKTLKSGAC
;
A
#
# COMPACT_ATOMS: atom_id res chain seq x y z
N ALA A 1 -14.29 -5.04 -14.14
CA ALA A 1 -14.70 -5.11 -12.74
C ALA A 1 -14.02 -3.97 -11.98
N ALA A 2 -14.76 -3.19 -11.18
CA ALA A 2 -14.12 -2.20 -10.30
C ALA A 2 -13.29 -2.96 -9.27
N GLY A 3 -11.96 -2.75 -9.26
CA GLY A 3 -11.07 -3.34 -8.26
C GLY A 3 -11.38 -2.81 -6.86
N PRO A 4 -10.81 -3.43 -5.80
CA PRO A 4 -11.05 -2.99 -4.43
C PRO A 4 -10.52 -1.56 -4.20
N THR A 5 -11.30 -0.76 -3.47
CA THR A 5 -11.00 0.66 -3.20
C THR A 5 -10.00 0.83 -2.04
N SER A 6 -9.88 -0.18 -1.18
CA SER A 6 -8.94 -0.21 -0.06
C SER A 6 -8.51 -1.62 0.32
N LEU A 7 -7.26 -1.76 0.79
CA LEU A 7 -6.72 -3.00 1.36
C LEU A 7 -5.92 -2.67 2.61
N THR A 8 -6.00 -3.54 3.62
CA THR A 8 -5.24 -3.41 4.86
C THR A 8 -4.45 -4.68 5.09
N LEU A 9 -3.17 -4.53 5.45
CA LEU A 9 -2.26 -5.62 5.76
C LEU A 9 -1.75 -5.48 7.20
N ASP A 10 -1.47 -6.61 7.82
CA ASP A 10 -0.81 -6.67 9.12
C ASP A 10 0.70 -6.48 8.96
N VAL A 11 1.26 -5.51 9.69
CA VAL A 11 2.67 -5.15 9.61
C VAL A 11 3.57 -6.20 10.26
N PRO A 12 3.28 -6.73 11.47
CA PRO A 12 4.04 -7.86 12.02
C PRO A 12 4.12 -9.06 11.09
N GLY A 13 3.01 -9.41 10.41
CA GLY A 13 3.00 -10.45 9.39
C GLY A 13 3.92 -10.17 8.22
N LEU A 14 4.06 -8.92 7.78
CA LEU A 14 5.00 -8.52 6.73
C LEU A 14 6.46 -8.50 7.22
N GLU A 15 6.70 -8.03 8.44
CA GLU A 15 8.02 -7.99 9.08
C GLU A 15 8.59 -9.41 9.27
N ALA A 16 7.73 -10.40 9.58
CA ALA A 16 8.11 -11.81 9.70
C ALA A 16 8.57 -12.46 8.37
N LEU A 17 8.23 -11.88 7.22
CA LEU A 17 8.63 -12.40 5.91
C LEU A 17 10.06 -11.98 5.57
N ALA A 18 10.81 -12.88 4.92
CA ALA A 18 12.10 -12.54 4.33
C ALA A 18 11.94 -11.39 3.32
N LYS A 19 12.91 -10.47 3.28
CA LYS A 19 12.87 -9.25 2.46
C LYS A 19 12.44 -9.46 0.99
N PRO A 20 12.92 -10.49 0.25
CA PRO A 20 12.46 -10.74 -1.11
C PRO A 20 10.97 -11.12 -1.20
N ILE A 21 10.47 -11.88 -0.22
CA ILE A 21 9.06 -12.32 -0.16
C ILE A 21 8.18 -11.13 0.21
N ARG A 22 8.56 -10.36 1.24
CA ARG A 22 7.85 -9.13 1.63
C ARG A 22 7.69 -8.18 0.45
N ASN A 23 8.76 -7.94 -0.31
CA ASN A 23 8.72 -7.08 -1.50
C ASN A 23 7.75 -7.60 -2.57
N ARG A 24 7.70 -8.92 -2.77
CA ARG A 24 6.74 -9.55 -3.70
C ARG A 24 5.29 -9.41 -3.22
N VAL A 25 5.04 -9.61 -1.92
CA VAL A 25 3.71 -9.41 -1.33
C VAL A 25 3.27 -7.95 -1.51
N ILE A 26 4.13 -6.99 -1.18
CA ILE A 26 3.86 -5.55 -1.38
C ILE A 26 3.55 -5.24 -2.85
N LEU A 27 4.36 -5.73 -3.79
CA LEU A 27 4.12 -5.53 -5.22
C LEU A 27 2.76 -6.09 -5.64
N ARG A 28 2.43 -7.32 -5.22
CA ARG A 28 1.15 -7.96 -5.55
C ARG A 28 -0.02 -7.18 -4.97
N THR A 29 0.09 -6.68 -3.74
CA THR A 29 -0.95 -5.82 -3.14
C THR A 29 -1.16 -4.53 -3.94
N LEU A 30 -0.08 -3.89 -4.40
CA LEU A 30 -0.17 -2.69 -5.22
C LEU A 30 -0.84 -2.98 -6.58
N GLU A 31 -0.50 -4.08 -7.23
CA GLU A 31 -1.06 -4.50 -8.52
C GLU A 31 -2.58 -4.69 -8.49
N VAL A 32 -3.17 -5.05 -7.33
CA VAL A 32 -4.62 -5.17 -7.17
C VAL A 32 -5.36 -3.86 -7.49
N PHE A 33 -4.72 -2.70 -7.29
CA PHE A 33 -5.31 -1.39 -7.57
C PHE A 33 -5.23 -0.97 -9.05
N GLY A 34 -4.63 -1.78 -9.92
CA GLY A 34 -4.65 -1.58 -11.37
C GLY A 34 -3.74 -0.46 -11.89
N GLY A 35 -2.46 -0.47 -11.49
CA GLY A 35 -1.44 0.48 -11.92
C GLY A 35 -0.08 -0.19 -12.19
N THR A 36 0.83 0.53 -12.85
CA THR A 36 2.22 0.07 -13.03
C THR A 36 3.07 0.60 -11.89
N PHE A 37 3.67 -0.31 -11.12
CA PHE A 37 4.53 0.04 -9.99
C PHE A 37 5.99 -0.32 -10.29
N SER A 38 6.88 0.63 -10.04
CA SER A 38 8.32 0.41 -10.13
C SER A 38 8.86 -0.14 -8.82
N ARG A 39 10.09 -0.66 -8.86
CA ARG A 39 10.82 -1.09 -7.66
C ARG A 39 10.91 0.01 -6.60
N VAL A 40 10.99 1.28 -7.00
CA VAL A 40 11.06 2.43 -6.07
C VAL A 40 9.81 2.50 -5.21
N HIS A 41 8.63 2.26 -5.77
CA HIS A 41 7.38 2.26 -5.01
C HIS A 41 7.34 1.11 -3.99
N VAL A 42 7.78 -0.08 -4.38
CA VAL A 42 7.83 -1.25 -3.49
C VAL A 42 8.78 -1.00 -2.32
N LEU A 43 9.96 -0.43 -2.59
CA LEU A 43 10.93 -0.12 -1.55
C LEU A 43 10.44 0.98 -0.60
N ALA A 44 9.75 2.00 -1.10
CA ALA A 44 9.16 3.04 -0.26
C ALA A 44 8.09 2.47 0.70
N VAL A 45 7.27 1.53 0.24
CA VAL A 45 6.30 0.84 1.11
C VAL A 45 7.00 -0.10 2.09
N ALA A 46 8.05 -0.80 1.66
CA ALA A 46 8.85 -1.65 2.54
C ALA A 46 9.56 -0.83 3.64
N ASP A 47 10.02 0.37 3.31
CA ASP A 47 10.61 1.29 4.28
C ASP A 47 9.57 1.79 5.30
N LEU A 48 8.34 2.05 4.86
CA LEU A 48 7.21 2.33 5.75
C LEU A 48 6.87 1.15 6.68
N VAL A 49 7.25 -0.08 6.30
CA VAL A 49 7.08 -1.29 7.13
C VAL A 49 8.27 -1.47 8.08
N GLU A 50 9.51 -1.24 7.67
CA GLU A 50 10.68 -1.51 8.51
C GLU A 50 11.12 -0.34 9.38
N ASN A 51 11.01 0.90 8.89
CA ASN A 51 11.61 2.10 9.47
C ASN A 51 10.57 3.18 9.79
N TRP A 52 9.44 2.78 10.37
CA TRP A 52 8.36 3.71 10.69
C TRP A 52 8.52 4.35 12.05
N HIS A 53 8.48 5.69 12.05
CA HIS A 53 8.58 6.51 13.27
C HIS A 53 7.43 7.54 13.35
N GLY A 54 6.26 7.24 12.77
CA GLY A 54 5.15 8.20 12.64
C GLY A 54 5.19 9.03 11.35
N GLN A 55 5.65 8.44 10.25
CA GLN A 55 5.74 9.12 8.95
C GLN A 55 4.36 9.50 8.41
N LYS A 56 4.31 10.63 7.68
CA LYS A 56 3.14 11.03 6.89
C LYS A 56 2.82 9.99 5.80
N GLU A 57 1.59 10.07 5.29
CA GLU A 57 1.11 9.21 4.21
C GLU A 57 2.05 9.21 2.99
N LEU A 58 2.31 8.02 2.45
CA LEU A 58 3.09 7.82 1.24
C LEU A 58 2.15 7.87 0.04
N THR A 59 2.38 8.83 -0.86
CA THR A 59 1.60 8.95 -2.10
C THR A 59 2.33 8.29 -3.25
N LEU A 60 1.68 7.29 -3.85
CA LEU A 60 2.14 6.57 -5.03
C LEU A 60 1.19 6.86 -6.22
N PRO A 61 1.58 6.52 -7.46
CA PRO A 61 0.66 6.65 -8.61
C PRO A 61 -0.63 5.86 -8.39
N GLY A 62 -1.75 6.57 -8.26
CA GLY A 62 -3.09 5.97 -8.11
C GLY A 62 -3.43 5.41 -6.72
N VAL A 63 -2.48 5.38 -5.78
CA VAL A 63 -2.65 4.75 -4.45
C VAL A 63 -1.99 5.61 -3.36
N ARG A 64 -2.69 5.78 -2.24
CA ARG A 64 -2.15 6.33 -1.00
C ARG A 64 -1.92 5.20 0.01
N VAL A 65 -0.77 5.22 0.67
CA VAL A 65 -0.37 4.21 1.66
C VAL A 65 -0.16 4.89 2.99
N VAL A 66 -0.82 4.39 4.04
CA VAL A 66 -0.78 4.93 5.39
C VAL A 66 -0.49 3.80 6.35
N ARG A 67 0.49 3.97 7.24
CA ARG A 67 0.70 3.07 8.37
C ARG A 67 0.16 3.69 9.64
N THR A 68 -0.66 2.92 10.36
CA THR A 68 -1.21 3.27 11.67
C THR A 68 -0.87 2.14 12.63
N GLY A 69 0.20 2.30 13.40
CA GLY A 69 0.67 1.28 14.34
C GLY A 69 1.08 -0.01 13.63
N SER A 70 0.36 -1.11 13.91
CA SER A 70 0.59 -2.43 13.33
C SER A 70 -0.14 -2.69 12.02
N GLN A 71 -0.86 -1.70 11.47
CA GLN A 71 -1.58 -1.87 10.21
C GLN A 71 -1.08 -0.92 9.14
N ILE A 72 -0.97 -1.43 7.91
CA ILE A 72 -0.70 -0.64 6.72
C ILE A 72 -1.91 -0.70 5.79
N THR A 73 -2.45 0.47 5.47
CA THR A 73 -3.66 0.63 4.66
C THR A 73 -3.31 1.30 3.35
N LEU A 74 -3.74 0.68 2.25
CA LEU A 74 -3.62 1.18 0.89
C LEU A 74 -5.02 1.60 0.42
N LYS A 75 -5.15 2.81 -0.13
CA LYS A 75 -6.40 3.35 -0.65
C LYS A 75 -6.21 3.92 -2.04
N THR A 76 -7.16 3.68 -2.94
CA THR A 76 -7.13 4.30 -4.26
C THR A 76 -7.26 5.81 -4.15
N THR A 77 -6.50 6.56 -4.94
CA THR A 77 -6.67 8.02 -5.03
C THR A 77 -7.76 8.44 -6.01
N LYS A 78 -8.32 7.49 -6.78
CA LYS A 78 -9.44 7.75 -7.68
C LYS A 78 -10.63 8.25 -6.86
N THR A 79 -10.98 9.51 -7.07
CA THR A 79 -12.19 10.10 -6.50
C THR A 79 -13.40 9.41 -7.13
N LEU A 80 -14.12 8.60 -6.35
CA LEU A 80 -15.46 8.18 -6.73
C LEU A 80 -16.29 9.46 -6.80
N LYS A 81 -16.79 9.84 -7.99
CA LYS A 81 -17.85 10.83 -8.08
C LYS A 81 -19.05 10.23 -7.35
N SER A 82 -19.33 10.70 -6.13
CA SER A 82 -20.62 10.49 -5.49
C SER A 82 -21.66 11.12 -6.41
N GLY A 83 -22.42 10.30 -7.12
CA GLY A 83 -23.55 10.78 -7.90
C GLY A 83 -24.47 11.53 -6.95
N ALA A 84 -24.64 12.82 -7.19
CA ALA A 84 -25.75 13.58 -6.64
C ALA A 84 -27.03 12.92 -7.19
N CYS A 85 -27.87 12.43 -6.28
CA CYS A 85 -29.24 12.03 -6.58
C CYS A 85 -30.14 13.26 -6.63
#